data_AF-A0A0F9E8F4-F1
#
_entry.id   AF-A0A0F9E8F4-F1
#
_cell.length_a   1.000
_cell.length_b   1.000
_cell.length_c   1.000
_cell.angle_alpha   90.00
_cell.angle_beta   90.00
_cell.angle_gamma   90.00
#
_symmetry.space_group_name_H-M   'P 1'
#
loop_
_entity.id
_entity.type
_entity.pdbx_description
1 polymer ?
#
loop_
_entity_poly.entity_id
_entity_poly.type
_entity_poly.pdbx_seq_one_letter_code
_entity_poly.pdbx_strand_id
1 'polypeptide(L)'
;ANAQVLNSDVLNNAYKNAQLIAQLSQYKQRINQLVAPQLRSCDKQPFNFYYIDFILTAFPSAKIICMQRARKDSCIANYRQLYSPASAFHHYSYNLPDIDHFYQDYCKLINHFAAKYPNNVMIMQYETLVSEPLLSTQQLYDFCDLPWQAQCLDFHKQHSPSATASKVQVRQPLNNKAIDYWQHYGFAF
;
A
#
# COMPACT_ATOMS: atom_id res chain seq x y z
N ALA A 1 -10.33 -27.13 10.51
CA ALA A 1 -10.83 -25.84 11.03
C ALA A 1 -11.13 -24.95 9.83
N ASN A 2 -12.38 -24.48 9.68
CA ASN A 2 -12.80 -23.67 8.54
C ASN A 2 -11.86 -22.47 8.41
N ALA A 3 -10.99 -22.50 7.39
CA ALA A 3 -10.33 -21.28 6.95
C ALA A 3 -11.46 -20.30 6.66
N GLN A 4 -11.56 -19.23 7.45
CA GLN A 4 -12.47 -18.13 7.14
C GLN A 4 -11.90 -17.42 5.93
N VAL A 5 -12.16 -18.00 4.75
CA VAL A 5 -11.81 -17.40 3.48
C VAL A 5 -12.67 -16.17 3.32
N LEU A 6 -12.03 -15.02 3.03
CA LEU A 6 -12.73 -13.85 2.54
C LEU A 6 -13.38 -14.21 1.20
N ASN A 7 -14.64 -14.65 1.25
CA ASN A 7 -15.45 -14.93 0.07
C ASN A 7 -16.45 -13.80 -0.16
N SER A 8 -17.16 -13.84 -1.30
CA SER A 8 -18.15 -12.83 -1.65
C SER A 8 -19.22 -12.66 -0.59
N ASP A 9 -19.64 -13.73 0.08
CA ASP A 9 -20.69 -13.69 1.09
C ASP A 9 -20.22 -12.97 2.35
N VAL A 10 -19.01 -13.26 2.81
CA VAL A 10 -18.38 -12.56 3.95
C VAL A 10 -18.24 -11.07 3.62
N LEU A 11 -17.77 -10.72 2.43
CA LEU A 11 -17.62 -9.32 2.00
C LEU A 11 -18.99 -8.62 1.91
N ASN A 12 -19.97 -9.23 1.25
CA ASN A 12 -21.32 -8.67 1.11
C ASN A 12 -22.00 -8.47 2.46
N ASN A 13 -21.83 -9.42 3.38
CA ASN A 13 -22.36 -9.30 4.74
C ASN A 13 -21.63 -8.21 5.53
N ALA A 14 -20.31 -8.05 5.37
CA ALA A 14 -19.57 -6.97 6.00
C ALA A 14 -20.10 -5.59 5.55
N TYR A 15 -20.36 -5.40 4.25
CA TYR A 15 -20.94 -4.15 3.72
C TYR A 15 -22.37 -3.86 4.20
N LYS A 16 -23.13 -4.89 4.57
CA LYS A 16 -24.51 -4.76 5.08
C LYS A 16 -24.59 -4.70 6.60
N ASN A 17 -23.47 -4.90 7.30
CA ASN A 17 -23.49 -4.99 8.75
C ASN A 17 -23.68 -3.60 9.37
N ALA A 18 -24.84 -3.34 9.98
CA ALA A 18 -25.13 -2.06 10.62
C ALA A 18 -24.17 -1.73 11.79
N GLN A 19 -23.58 -2.74 12.42
CA GLN A 19 -22.57 -2.55 13.48
C GLN A 19 -21.25 -1.98 12.95
N LEU A 20 -20.98 -2.13 11.65
CA LEU A 20 -19.78 -1.61 11.01
C LEU A 20 -19.66 -0.09 11.20
N ILE A 21 -20.76 0.66 11.03
CA ILE A 21 -20.76 2.12 11.20
C ILE A 21 -20.34 2.52 12.62
N ALA A 22 -20.84 1.80 13.62
CA ALA A 22 -20.48 2.03 15.02
C ALA A 22 -18.99 1.70 15.27
N GLN A 23 -18.49 0.59 14.72
CA GLN A 23 -17.07 0.21 14.84
C GLN A 23 -16.14 1.20 14.16
N LEU A 24 -16.49 1.68 12.95
CA LEU A 24 -15.73 2.68 12.22
C LEU A 24 -15.69 4.02 12.96
N SER A 25 -16.80 4.41 13.61
CA SER A 25 -16.86 5.61 14.44
C SER A 25 -15.94 5.53 15.67
N GLN A 26 -15.91 4.37 16.34
CA GLN A 26 -14.98 4.13 17.45
C GLN A 26 -13.52 4.12 16.99
N TYR A 27 -13.23 3.52 15.83
CA TYR A 27 -11.90 3.56 15.23
C TYR A 27 -11.44 4.99 14.97
N LYS A 28 -12.31 5.83 14.37
CA LYS A 28 -12.04 7.26 14.15
C LYS A 28 -11.73 8.00 15.44
N GLN A 29 -12.50 7.76 16.51
CA GLN A 29 -12.23 8.38 17.82
C GLN A 29 -10.86 8.00 18.38
N ARG A 30 -10.46 6.72 18.28
CA ARG A 30 -9.13 6.27 18.73
C ARG A 30 -8.01 6.94 17.94
N ILE A 31 -8.14 7.05 16.62
CA ILE A 31 -7.14 7.74 15.79
C ILE A 31 -7.04 9.23 16.16
N ASN A 32 -8.17 9.91 16.39
CA ASN A 32 -8.17 11.30 16.82
C ASN A 32 -7.49 11.53 18.18
N GLN A 33 -7.39 10.50 19.04
CA GLN A 33 -6.66 10.58 20.31
C GLN A 33 -5.14 10.38 20.13
N LEU A 34 -4.71 9.79 19.02
CA LEU A 34 -3.29 9.49 18.74
C LEU A 34 -2.60 10.59 17.91
N VAL A 35 -3.37 11.47 17.28
CA VAL A 35 -2.87 12.49 16.33
C VAL A 35 -3.20 13.87 16.87
N ALA A 36 -2.19 14.75 16.94
CA ALA A 36 -2.42 16.13 17.34
C ALA A 36 -3.38 16.82 16.34
N PRO A 37 -4.35 17.64 16.79
CA PRO A 37 -5.42 18.19 15.94
C PRO A 37 -4.96 18.96 14.69
N GLN A 38 -3.73 19.49 14.71
CA GLN A 38 -3.16 20.30 13.64
C GLN A 38 -2.34 19.48 12.63
N LEU A 39 -2.14 18.18 12.89
CA LEU A 39 -1.30 17.31 12.07
C LEU A 39 -2.14 16.36 11.23
N ARG A 40 -1.70 16.15 9.99
CA ARG A 40 -2.18 15.02 9.18
C ARG A 40 -1.44 13.76 9.60
N SER A 41 -2.18 12.66 9.74
CA SER A 41 -1.61 11.33 9.96
C SER A 41 -1.41 10.60 8.64
N CYS A 42 -0.43 9.71 8.63
CA CYS A 42 -0.18 8.78 7.54
C CYS A 42 -0.09 7.38 8.13
N ASP A 43 -0.84 6.44 7.58
CA ASP A 43 -0.67 5.01 7.86
C ASP A 43 -0.12 4.33 6.61
N LYS A 44 0.85 3.43 6.82
CA LYS A 44 1.50 2.68 5.76
C LYS A 44 1.44 1.21 6.10
N GLN A 45 0.42 0.52 5.62
CA GLN A 45 0.30 -0.94 5.66
C GLN A 45 -0.10 -1.45 4.27
N PRO A 46 0.72 -2.32 3.63
CA PRO A 46 0.46 -2.78 2.27
C PRO A 46 -0.94 -3.39 2.09
N PHE A 47 -1.44 -4.16 3.06
CA PHE A 47 -2.74 -4.84 2.95
C PHE A 47 -3.96 -3.94 3.20
N ASN A 48 -3.77 -2.64 3.44
CA ASN A 48 -4.90 -1.72 3.58
C ASN A 48 -5.76 -1.62 2.30
N PHE A 49 -5.23 -2.03 1.15
CA PHE A 49 -6.00 -2.08 -0.10
C PHE A 49 -7.27 -2.95 0.01
N TYR A 50 -7.30 -3.95 0.90
CA TYR A 50 -8.51 -4.76 1.15
C TYR A 50 -9.64 -3.96 1.80
N TYR A 51 -9.31 -2.85 2.46
CA TYR A 51 -10.21 -2.12 3.35
C TYR A 51 -10.54 -0.72 2.83
N ILE A 52 -10.23 -0.38 1.58
CA ILE A 52 -10.39 0.98 1.03
C ILE A 52 -11.82 1.51 1.23
N ASP A 53 -12.85 0.72 0.92
CA ASP A 53 -14.25 1.13 1.14
C ASP A 53 -14.53 1.49 2.62
N PHE A 54 -14.02 0.68 3.55
CA PHE A 54 -14.22 0.90 4.98
C PHE A 54 -13.42 2.10 5.50
N ILE A 55 -12.20 2.27 5.00
CA ILE A 55 -11.35 3.43 5.31
C ILE A 55 -12.06 4.70 4.86
N LEU A 56 -12.58 4.75 3.63
CA LEU A 56 -13.28 5.92 3.11
C LEU A 56 -14.65 6.15 3.78
N THR A 57 -15.30 5.10 4.26
CA THR A 57 -16.50 5.24 5.09
C THR A 57 -16.19 5.91 6.43
N ALA A 58 -15.09 5.53 7.09
CA ALA A 58 -14.68 6.15 8.35
C ALA A 58 -14.06 7.55 8.17
N PHE A 59 -13.29 7.73 7.10
CA PHE A 59 -12.54 8.94 6.76
C PHE A 59 -12.80 9.33 5.31
N PRO A 60 -13.94 10.01 5.03
CA PRO A 60 -14.31 10.37 3.65
C PRO A 60 -13.30 11.26 2.92
N SER A 61 -12.47 11.98 3.67
CA SER A 61 -11.40 12.85 3.14
C SER A 61 -10.03 12.17 3.07
N ALA A 62 -9.93 10.88 3.41
CA ALA A 62 -8.66 10.16 3.32
C ALA A 62 -8.19 10.05 1.87
N LYS A 63 -6.88 10.16 1.70
CA LYS A 63 -6.17 10.00 0.43
C LYS A 63 -5.39 8.69 0.51
N ILE A 64 -5.58 7.83 -0.47
CA ILE A 64 -5.06 6.46 -0.50
C ILE A 64 -4.18 6.34 -1.74
N ILE A 65 -2.92 5.97 -1.51
CA ILE A 65 -1.92 5.82 -2.55
C ILE A 65 -1.60 4.34 -2.68
N CYS A 66 -2.03 3.74 -3.79
CA CYS A 66 -1.73 2.36 -4.12
C CYS A 66 -0.46 2.32 -4.98
N MET A 67 0.64 1.82 -4.40
CA MET A 67 1.88 1.65 -5.15
C MET A 67 1.77 0.46 -6.09
N GLN A 68 2.09 0.66 -7.36
CA GLN A 68 2.23 -0.42 -8.35
C GLN A 68 3.66 -0.41 -8.90
N ARG A 69 4.18 -1.59 -9.18
CA ARG A 69 5.55 -1.82 -9.67
C ARG A 69 5.52 -2.96 -10.66
N ALA A 70 6.47 -3.01 -11.60
CA ALA A 70 6.61 -4.08 -12.56
C ALA A 70 6.40 -5.48 -11.94
N ARG A 71 5.58 -6.28 -12.63
CA ARG A 71 5.09 -7.58 -12.16
C ARG A 71 6.22 -8.53 -11.76
N LYS A 72 7.19 -8.75 -12.64
CA LYS A 72 8.29 -9.69 -12.40
C LYS A 72 9.18 -9.25 -11.23
N ASP A 73 9.48 -7.96 -11.14
CA ASP A 73 10.23 -7.39 -10.02
C ASP A 73 9.48 -7.54 -8.69
N SER A 74 8.17 -7.30 -8.69
CA SER A 74 7.31 -7.48 -7.52
C SER A 74 7.27 -8.94 -7.09
N CYS A 75 7.18 -9.88 -8.04
CA CYS A 75 7.17 -11.31 -7.76
C CYS A 75 8.48 -11.79 -7.13
N ILE A 76 9.61 -11.46 -7.76
CA ILE A 76 10.94 -11.81 -7.25
C ILE A 76 11.23 -11.15 -5.90
N ALA A 77 10.81 -9.90 -5.70
CA ALA A 77 11.01 -9.21 -4.43
C ALA A 77 10.24 -9.90 -3.27
N ASN A 78 8.98 -10.29 -3.49
CA ASN A 78 8.20 -11.02 -2.50
C ASN A 78 8.77 -12.41 -2.23
N TYR A 79 9.19 -13.13 -3.27
CA TYR A 79 9.76 -14.48 -3.13
C TYR A 79 11.06 -14.48 -2.30
N ARG A 80 11.90 -13.46 -2.48
CA ARG A 80 13.18 -13.32 -1.77
C ARG A 80 13.03 -12.83 -0.33
N GLN A 81 11.89 -12.23 0.00
CA GLN A 81 11.66 -11.69 1.33
C GLN A 81 11.24 -12.82 2.26
N LEU A 82 12.07 -13.09 3.28
CA LEU A 82 11.74 -14.08 4.30
C LEU A 82 10.67 -13.52 5.25
N TYR A 83 9.41 -13.72 4.90
CA TYR A 83 8.29 -13.44 5.80
C TYR A 83 8.16 -14.55 6.86
N SER A 84 7.55 -14.20 8.00
CA SER A 84 7.28 -15.17 9.06
C SER A 84 6.25 -16.20 8.57
N PRO A 85 6.54 -17.51 8.64
CA PRO A 85 5.58 -18.56 8.26
C PRO A 85 4.29 -18.54 9.09
N ALA A 86 4.35 -17.97 10.30
CA ALA A 86 3.18 -17.79 11.16
C ALA A 86 2.27 -16.65 10.70
N SER A 87 2.68 -15.83 9.73
CA SER A 87 1.87 -14.73 9.20
C SER A 87 0.96 -15.22 8.08
N ALA A 88 -0.33 -15.38 8.39
CA ALA A 88 -1.35 -15.73 7.39
C ALA A 88 -1.40 -14.73 6.21
N PHE A 89 -1.07 -13.47 6.45
CA PHE A 89 -1.04 -12.43 5.40
C PHE A 89 0.03 -12.63 4.33
N HIS A 90 1.07 -13.42 4.61
CA HIS A 90 2.21 -13.60 3.71
C HIS A 90 2.33 -15.05 3.21
N HIS A 91 1.34 -15.92 3.41
CA HIS A 91 1.40 -17.31 2.93
C HIS A 91 1.55 -17.42 1.40
N TYR A 92 1.10 -16.41 0.65
CA TYR A 92 1.27 -16.36 -0.80
C TYR A 92 2.74 -16.24 -1.24
N SER A 93 3.67 -15.81 -0.35
CA SER A 93 5.02 -15.39 -0.76
C SER A 93 6.02 -16.54 -0.98
N TYR A 94 5.60 -17.80 -0.81
CA TYR A 94 6.52 -18.95 -0.80
C TYR A 94 6.60 -19.70 -2.13
N ASN A 95 5.82 -19.33 -3.13
CA ASN A 95 5.98 -19.83 -4.50
C ASN A 95 5.62 -18.75 -5.53
N LEU A 96 6.30 -18.75 -6.68
CA LEU A 96 6.13 -17.72 -7.71
C LEU A 96 4.72 -17.70 -8.32
N PRO A 97 4.05 -18.84 -8.61
CA PRO A 97 2.68 -18.82 -9.13
C PRO A 97 1.68 -18.14 -8.19
N ASP A 98 1.73 -18.37 -6.89
CA ASP A 98 0.80 -17.75 -5.93
C ASP A 98 1.07 -16.25 -5.78
N ILE A 99 2.34 -15.84 -5.76
CA ILE A 99 2.70 -14.41 -5.77
C ILE A 99 2.17 -13.74 -7.03
N ASP A 100 2.29 -14.40 -8.16
CA ASP A 100 1.84 -13.89 -9.44
C ASP A 100 0.31 -13.73 -9.50
N HIS A 101 -0.44 -14.73 -9.04
CA HIS A 101 -1.89 -14.64 -8.91
C HIS A 101 -2.30 -13.51 -7.95
N PHE A 102 -1.67 -13.45 -6.77
CA PHE A 102 -1.90 -12.39 -5.80
C PHE A 102 -1.63 -11.00 -6.41
N TYR A 103 -0.55 -10.83 -7.17
CA TYR A 103 -0.21 -9.58 -7.83
C TYR A 103 -1.28 -9.19 -8.86
N GLN A 104 -1.76 -10.13 -9.67
CA GLN A 104 -2.82 -9.88 -10.64
C GLN A 104 -4.12 -9.44 -9.97
N ASP A 105 -4.51 -10.10 -8.88
CA ASP A 105 -5.73 -9.76 -8.13
C ASP A 105 -5.60 -8.43 -7.39
N TYR A 106 -4.42 -8.14 -6.83
CA TYR A 106 -4.08 -6.81 -6.32
C TYR A 106 -4.28 -5.73 -7.40
N CYS A 107 -3.73 -5.93 -8.60
CA CYS A 107 -3.86 -4.99 -9.70
C CYS A 107 -5.33 -4.76 -10.10
N LYS A 108 -6.12 -5.82 -10.21
CA LYS A 108 -7.56 -5.70 -10.51
C LYS A 108 -8.27 -4.88 -9.42
N LEU A 109 -7.97 -5.16 -8.16
CA LEU A 109 -8.64 -4.54 -7.02
C LEU A 109 -8.29 -3.06 -6.87
N ILE A 110 -7.02 -2.68 -7.00
CA ILE A 110 -6.64 -1.24 -6.93
C ILE A 110 -7.21 -0.45 -8.11
N ASN A 111 -7.28 -1.04 -9.31
CA ASN A 111 -7.90 -0.40 -10.47
C ASN A 111 -9.40 -0.19 -10.26
N HIS A 112 -10.09 -1.18 -9.68
CA HIS A 112 -11.48 -1.03 -9.26
C HIS A 112 -11.66 0.15 -8.30
N PHE A 113 -10.82 0.25 -7.26
CA PHE A 113 -10.93 1.33 -6.29
C PHE A 113 -10.55 2.71 -6.84
N ALA A 114 -9.53 2.79 -7.71
CA ALA A 114 -9.17 4.03 -8.39
C ALA A 114 -10.31 4.53 -9.28
N ALA A 115 -10.98 3.62 -10.01
CA ALA A 115 -12.16 3.97 -10.81
C ALA A 115 -13.37 4.36 -9.95
N LYS A 116 -13.58 3.68 -8.81
CA LYS A 116 -14.70 3.94 -7.89
C LYS A 116 -14.53 5.25 -7.12
N TYR A 117 -13.29 5.62 -6.78
CA TYR A 117 -12.97 6.78 -5.94
C TYR A 117 -11.84 7.64 -6.52
N PRO A 118 -12.03 8.25 -7.70
CA PRO A 118 -10.95 8.96 -8.41
C PRO A 118 -10.35 10.14 -7.62
N ASN A 119 -11.10 10.71 -6.68
CA ASN A 119 -10.64 11.83 -5.85
C ASN A 119 -9.91 11.40 -4.57
N ASN A 120 -9.98 10.11 -4.22
CA ASN A 120 -9.48 9.56 -2.96
C ASN A 120 -8.45 8.44 -3.16
N VAL A 121 -8.42 7.78 -4.31
CA VAL A 121 -7.51 6.66 -4.60
C VAL A 121 -6.68 6.99 -5.84
N MET A 122 -5.36 7.04 -5.66
CA MET A 122 -4.38 7.20 -6.73
C MET A 122 -3.52 5.95 -6.85
N ILE A 123 -3.32 5.46 -8.07
CA ILE A 123 -2.31 4.45 -8.37
C ILE A 123 -1.02 5.17 -8.76
N MET A 124 0.06 4.90 -8.03
CA MET A 124 1.38 5.48 -8.29
C MET A 124 2.33 4.39 -8.78
N GLN A 125 2.88 4.58 -9.98
CA GLN A 125 3.87 3.67 -10.54
C GLN A 125 5.26 3.93 -9.93
N TYR A 126 5.87 2.88 -9.41
CA TYR A 126 7.19 2.91 -8.79
C TYR A 126 8.26 3.36 -9.78
N GLU A 127 8.23 2.84 -11.01
CA GLU A 127 9.20 3.15 -12.04
C GLU A 127 9.19 4.64 -12.41
N THR A 128 7.99 5.24 -12.52
CA THR A 128 7.83 6.67 -12.75
C THR A 128 8.29 7.48 -11.54
N LEU A 129 7.92 7.08 -10.32
CA LEU A 129 8.35 7.75 -9.08
C LEU A 129 9.88 7.82 -8.98
N VAL A 130 10.57 6.74 -9.35
CA VAL A 130 12.03 6.67 -9.24
C VAL A 130 12.74 7.41 -10.38
N SER A 131 12.18 7.36 -11.60
CA SER A 131 12.78 8.05 -12.76
C SER A 131 12.50 9.55 -12.77
N GLU A 132 11.35 9.98 -12.25
CA GLU A 132 10.89 11.37 -12.21
C GLU A 132 10.43 11.76 -10.81
N PRO A 133 11.32 11.75 -9.80
CA PRO A 133 10.94 11.90 -8.40
C PRO A 133 10.34 13.26 -8.09
N LEU A 134 10.86 14.34 -8.66
CA LEU A 134 10.32 15.69 -8.46
C LEU A 134 8.86 15.78 -8.96
N LEU A 135 8.63 15.42 -10.23
CA LEU A 135 7.29 15.51 -10.82
C LEU A 135 6.30 14.59 -10.12
N SER A 136 6.68 13.34 -9.86
CA SER A 136 5.81 12.35 -9.22
C SER A 136 5.44 12.75 -7.79
N THR A 137 6.39 13.33 -7.04
CA THR A 137 6.11 13.80 -5.68
C THR A 137 5.29 15.09 -5.67
N GLN A 138 5.47 16.00 -6.64
CA GLN A 138 4.57 17.15 -6.80
C GLN A 138 3.13 16.71 -7.07
N GLN A 139 2.92 15.79 -8.00
CA GLN A 139 1.61 15.21 -8.29
C GLN A 139 0.99 14.54 -7.06
N LEU A 140 1.79 13.85 -6.24
CA LEU A 140 1.34 13.26 -4.99
C LEU A 140 0.90 14.30 -3.97
N TYR A 141 1.65 15.40 -3.84
CA TYR A 141 1.30 16.49 -2.93
C TYR A 141 0.00 17.16 -3.38
N ASP A 142 -0.14 17.44 -4.67
CA ASP A 142 -1.36 18.01 -5.26
C ASP A 142 -2.56 17.07 -5.02
N PHE A 143 -2.42 15.78 -5.32
CA PHE A 143 -3.47 14.78 -5.05
C PHE A 143 -3.86 14.73 -3.57
N CYS A 144 -2.89 14.87 -2.67
CA CYS A 144 -3.11 14.85 -1.23
C CYS A 144 -3.67 16.17 -0.67
N ASP A 145 -3.87 17.20 -1.49
CA ASP A 145 -4.24 18.55 -1.05
C ASP A 145 -3.21 19.11 -0.04
N LEU A 146 -1.91 18.94 -0.34
CA LEU A 146 -0.79 19.37 0.49
C LEU A 146 0.06 20.44 -0.21
N PRO A 147 0.54 21.48 0.52
CA PRO A 147 1.48 22.42 -0.04
C PRO A 147 2.83 21.75 -0.32
N TRP A 148 3.40 21.97 -1.50
CA TRP A 148 4.68 21.41 -1.93
C TRP A 148 5.82 21.70 -0.95
N GLN A 149 6.66 20.69 -0.67
CA GLN A 149 7.84 20.81 0.19
C GLN A 149 9.03 20.06 -0.42
N ALA A 150 10.00 20.79 -0.97
CA ALA A 150 11.19 20.19 -1.62
C ALA A 150 12.00 19.23 -0.72
N GLN A 151 11.90 19.42 0.60
CA GLN A 151 12.53 18.58 1.63
C GLN A 151 12.13 17.10 1.52
N CYS A 152 10.98 16.78 0.93
CA CYS A 152 10.49 15.41 0.78
C CYS A 152 11.42 14.55 -0.09
N LEU A 153 12.16 15.15 -1.02
CA LEU A 153 13.15 14.48 -1.86
C LEU A 153 14.40 14.04 -1.06
N ASP A 154 14.63 14.69 0.08
CA ASP A 154 15.72 14.42 1.01
C ASP A 154 15.31 13.46 2.15
N PHE A 155 14.27 12.64 1.95
CA PHE A 155 13.74 11.71 2.97
C PHE A 155 14.82 10.80 3.58
N HIS A 156 15.85 10.44 2.82
CA HIS A 156 16.95 9.58 3.26
C HIS A 156 17.83 10.23 4.36
N LYS A 157 17.79 11.56 4.48
CA LYS A 157 18.49 12.32 5.54
C LYS A 157 17.72 12.33 6.87
N GLN A 158 16.44 11.92 6.88
CA GLN A 158 15.64 11.85 8.09
C GLN A 158 16.06 10.65 8.95
N HIS A 159 16.19 10.84 10.27
CA HIS A 159 16.65 9.80 11.19
C HIS A 159 15.52 9.01 11.87
N SER A 160 14.26 9.34 11.57
CA SER A 160 13.10 8.66 12.15
C SER A 160 13.19 7.14 12.03
N PRO A 161 12.83 6.37 13.08
CA PRO A 161 12.87 4.92 13.04
C PRO A 161 11.85 4.37 12.02
N SER A 162 12.27 3.39 11.23
CA SER A 162 11.39 2.56 10.40
C SER A 162 11.44 1.12 10.88
N ALA A 163 10.28 0.49 11.02
CA ALA A 163 10.12 -0.91 11.42
C ALA A 163 9.78 -1.84 10.23
N THR A 164 9.98 -1.38 8.99
CA THR A 164 9.57 -2.12 7.78
C THR A 164 10.65 -3.07 7.28
N ALA A 165 10.25 -4.10 6.52
CA ALA A 165 11.19 -4.99 5.81
C ALA A 165 12.14 -4.23 4.87
N SER A 166 11.74 -3.06 4.39
CA SER A 166 12.53 -2.16 3.53
C SER A 166 13.42 -1.16 4.30
N LYS A 167 13.61 -1.31 5.62
CA LYS A 167 14.29 -0.31 6.48
C LYS A 167 15.66 0.13 5.98
N VAL A 168 16.47 -0.78 5.43
CA VAL A 168 17.81 -0.43 4.91
C VAL A 168 17.71 0.38 3.63
N GLN A 169 16.74 0.06 2.76
CA GLN A 169 16.57 0.69 1.45
C GLN A 169 16.12 2.15 1.58
N VAL A 170 15.24 2.46 2.54
CA VAL A 170 14.72 3.83 2.74
C VAL A 170 15.76 4.81 3.30
N ARG A 171 16.96 4.34 3.67
CA ARG A 171 18.09 5.17 4.10
C ARG A 171 19.00 5.60 2.95
N GLN A 172 18.66 5.24 1.72
CA GLN A 172 19.36 5.64 0.51
C GLN A 172 18.50 6.60 -0.30
N PRO A 173 19.10 7.49 -1.12
CA PRO A 173 18.35 8.27 -2.10
C PRO A 173 17.52 7.35 -3.01
N LEU A 174 16.43 7.89 -3.58
CA LEU A 174 15.68 7.19 -4.64
C LEU A 174 16.65 6.79 -5.75
N ASN A 175 16.59 5.53 -6.15
CA ASN A 175 17.47 4.96 -7.17
C ASN A 175 16.74 3.86 -7.93
N ASN A 176 17.15 3.65 -9.18
CA ASN A 176 16.57 2.70 -10.12
C ASN A 176 17.12 1.28 -10.02
N LYS A 177 17.95 0.96 -9.01
CA LYS A 177 18.60 -0.36 -8.89
C LYS A 177 17.62 -1.52 -8.74
N ALA A 178 16.40 -1.23 -8.31
CA ALA A 178 15.37 -2.24 -8.17
C ALA A 178 14.59 -2.48 -9.48
N ILE A 179 14.68 -1.60 -10.46
CA ILE A 179 14.01 -1.78 -11.76
C ILE A 179 14.76 -2.87 -12.55
N ASP A 180 14.00 -3.80 -13.12
CA ASP A 180 14.52 -4.95 -13.89
C ASP A 180 15.44 -5.89 -13.10
N TYR A 181 15.44 -5.80 -11.77
CA TYR A 181 16.24 -6.66 -10.91
C TYR A 181 15.88 -8.15 -11.07
N TRP A 182 14.64 -8.44 -11.48
CA TRP A 182 14.19 -9.80 -11.81
C TRP A 182 15.08 -10.50 -12.85
N GLN A 183 15.79 -9.77 -13.71
CA GLN A 183 16.65 -10.34 -14.75
C GLN A 183 17.79 -11.21 -14.18
N HIS A 184 18.28 -10.90 -12.98
CA HIS A 184 19.24 -11.76 -12.27
C HIS A 184 18.70 -13.16 -11.96
N TYR A 185 17.38 -13.33 -12.03
CA TYR A 185 16.65 -14.58 -11.82
C TYR A 185 15.93 -15.02 -13.09
N GLY A 186 16.36 -14.54 -14.27
CA GLY A 186 15.73 -14.90 -15.54
C GLY A 186 15.66 -16.42 -15.78
N PHE A 187 16.57 -17.20 -15.19
CA PHE A 187 16.57 -18.66 -15.23
C PHE A 187 15.38 -19.32 -14.49
N ALA A 188 14.68 -18.58 -13.63
CA ALA A 188 13.54 -19.06 -12.85
C ALA A 188 12.18 -18.80 -13.52
N PHE A 189 12.19 -18.19 -14.72
CA PHE A 189 11.02 -17.90 -15.56
C PHE A 189 11.17 -18.61 -16.91
#